data_AF-A0A268BU52-F1
#
_entry.id   AF-A0A268BU52-F1
#
_cell.length_a   1.000
_cell.length_b   1.000
_cell.length_c   1.000
_cell.angle_alpha   90.00
_cell.angle_beta   90.00
_cell.angle_gamma   90.00
#
_symmetry.space_group_name_H-M   'P 1'
#
loop_
_entity.id
_entity.type
_entity.pdbx_description
1 polymer ?
#
loop_
_entity_poly.entity_id
_entity_poly.type
_entity_poly.pdbx_seq_one_letter_code
_entity_poly.pdbx_strand_id
1 'polypeptide(L)'
;MKRFILLFLLLVLFGCARELEPSRYGNGISGTNPSISLEIKDSTIAAPIEIPYVVMNESDLTLAEGRDFVIEKYDDAQQKWFQVPFKRDSAVQSDGWIIEPGTNSEGSIETDLLDHRFTEGDYRLIKELSSDGKGIVVYDEFTVGN
;
A
#
# COMPACT_ATOMS: atom_id res chain seq x y z
N MET A 1 52.79 16.21 1.88
CA MET A 1 51.91 15.09 2.28
C MET A 1 50.87 15.52 3.34
N LYS A 2 50.09 16.58 3.08
CA LYS A 2 49.04 17.07 4.01
C LYS A 2 47.76 17.53 3.30
N ARG A 3 47.65 17.35 1.97
CA ARG A 3 46.49 17.80 1.16
C ARG A 3 45.56 16.69 0.69
N PHE A 4 45.88 15.43 0.95
CA PHE A 4 45.04 14.28 0.55
C PHE A 4 44.14 13.74 1.67
N ILE A 5 44.23 14.27 2.89
CA ILE A 5 43.46 13.77 4.04
C ILE A 5 42.03 14.35 4.09
N LEU A 6 41.77 15.46 3.39
CA LEU A 6 40.45 16.11 3.44
C LEU A 6 39.37 15.50 2.51
N LEU A 7 39.76 14.64 1.55
CA LEU A 7 38.80 14.08 0.59
C LEU A 7 38.09 12.80 1.05
N PHE A 8 38.59 12.15 2.11
CA PHE A 8 38.01 10.89 2.61
C PHE A 8 36.95 11.10 3.71
N LEU A 9 36.81 12.31 4.25
CA LEU A 9 35.90 12.61 5.37
C LEU A 9 34.49 13.05 4.93
N LEU A 10 34.25 13.23 3.63
CA LEU A 10 32.98 13.74 3.09
C LEU A 10 31.97 12.65 2.69
N LEU A 11 32.32 11.36 2.82
CA LEU A 11 31.49 10.24 2.33
C LEU A 11 30.58 9.60 3.39
N VAL A 12 30.56 10.08 4.63
CA VAL A 12 29.82 9.43 5.75
C VAL A 12 28.58 10.23 6.20
N LEU A 13 28.10 11.18 5.39
CA LEU A 13 26.92 12.00 5.72
C LEU A 13 25.64 11.57 5.00
N PHE A 14 25.57 10.37 4.43
CA PHE A 14 24.27 9.78 4.10
C PHE A 14 23.64 9.31 5.41
N GLY A 15 22.94 10.24 6.05
CA GLY A 15 22.08 9.97 7.20
C GLY A 15 21.13 8.81 6.88
N CYS A 16 20.85 8.00 7.89
CA CYS A 16 19.92 6.88 7.81
C CYS A 16 18.51 7.36 7.40
N ALA A 17 18.28 7.57 6.10
CA ALA A 17 16.96 7.38 5.54
C ALA A 17 16.67 5.88 5.68
N ARG A 18 15.61 5.52 6.40
CA ARG A 18 15.18 4.12 6.49
C ARG A 18 14.82 3.67 5.08
N GLU A 19 15.61 2.76 4.53
CA GLU A 19 15.33 2.15 3.24
C GLU A 19 13.99 1.43 3.33
N LEU A 20 13.09 1.72 2.39
CA LEU A 20 11.80 1.05 2.34
C LEU A 20 12.03 -0.42 2.01
N GLU A 21 11.25 -1.30 2.63
CA GLU A 21 11.35 -2.73 2.33
C GLU A 21 10.72 -3.01 0.96
N PRO A 22 11.31 -3.88 0.13
CA PRO A 22 10.69 -4.28 -1.13
C PRO A 22 9.29 -4.88 -0.93
N SER A 23 8.44 -4.73 -1.93
CA SER A 23 7.10 -5.33 -1.94
C SER A 23 7.14 -6.84 -1.74
N ARG A 24 6.29 -7.36 -0.85
CA ARG A 24 6.04 -8.80 -0.73
C ARG A 24 5.26 -9.38 -1.91
N TYR A 25 4.57 -8.53 -2.67
CA TYR A 25 3.76 -8.90 -3.83
C TYR A 25 4.53 -8.78 -5.15
N GLY A 26 5.61 -8.00 -5.17
CA GLY A 26 6.42 -7.76 -6.37
C GLY A 26 5.66 -6.96 -7.44
N ASN A 27 6.18 -6.95 -8.67
CA ASN A 27 5.59 -6.15 -9.76
C ASN A 27 4.30 -6.76 -10.34
N GLY A 28 4.09 -8.08 -10.19
CA GLY A 28 2.87 -8.77 -10.60
C GLY A 28 2.16 -9.37 -9.40
N ILE A 29 0.96 -8.91 -9.10
CA ILE A 29 0.17 -9.41 -7.97
C ILE A 29 -0.47 -10.74 -8.35
N SER A 30 -0.18 -11.77 -7.56
CA SER A 30 -0.76 -13.12 -7.69
C SER A 30 -1.88 -13.32 -6.67
N GLY A 31 -2.72 -14.34 -6.88
CA GLY A 31 -3.83 -14.63 -5.97
C GLY A 31 -5.04 -13.70 -6.15
N THR A 32 -5.13 -13.02 -7.30
CA THR A 32 -6.27 -12.20 -7.68
C THR A 32 -7.40 -13.06 -8.26
N ASN A 33 -8.63 -12.51 -8.24
CA ASN A 33 -9.78 -13.08 -8.91
C ASN A 33 -10.40 -11.99 -9.81
N PRO A 34 -10.58 -12.21 -11.13
CA PRO A 34 -11.07 -11.19 -12.04
C PRO A 34 -12.51 -10.72 -11.77
N SER A 35 -13.30 -11.47 -11.00
CA SER A 35 -14.66 -11.09 -10.59
C SER A 35 -14.72 -10.37 -9.24
N ILE A 36 -13.56 -10.04 -8.67
CA ILE A 36 -13.46 -9.32 -7.39
C ILE A 36 -12.41 -8.22 -7.57
N SER A 37 -12.82 -6.97 -7.42
CA SER A 37 -11.94 -5.81 -7.63
C SER A 37 -11.96 -4.87 -6.44
N LEU A 38 -10.92 -4.04 -6.36
CA LEU A 38 -10.86 -2.87 -5.49
C LEU A 38 -10.78 -1.65 -6.41
N GLU A 39 -11.49 -0.58 -6.06
CA GLU A 39 -11.46 0.70 -6.76
C GLU A 39 -11.22 1.81 -5.74
N ILE A 40 -10.21 2.65 -5.95
CA ILE A 40 -9.99 3.88 -5.19
C ILE A 40 -10.85 4.98 -5.81
N LYS A 41 -11.71 5.61 -5.00
CA LYS A 41 -12.70 6.57 -5.52
C LYS A 41 -12.09 7.85 -6.10
N ASP A 42 -10.85 8.17 -5.74
CA ASP A 42 -10.08 9.27 -6.32
C ASP A 42 -8.66 8.81 -6.63
N SER A 43 -8.35 8.61 -7.91
CA SER A 43 -7.06 8.11 -8.36
C SER A 43 -5.96 9.18 -8.36
N THR A 44 -6.29 10.46 -8.11
CA THR A 44 -5.31 11.55 -7.98
C THR A 44 -5.52 12.33 -6.69
N ILE A 45 -4.76 12.00 -5.65
CA ILE A 45 -4.99 12.55 -4.32
C ILE A 45 -3.84 13.46 -3.90
N ALA A 46 -4.15 14.73 -3.61
CA ALA A 46 -3.20 15.65 -3.00
C ALA A 46 -3.04 15.30 -1.51
N ALA A 47 -1.88 14.73 -1.14
CA ALA A 47 -1.52 14.40 0.24
C ALA A 47 -2.67 13.73 1.04
N PRO A 48 -3.05 12.49 0.68
CA PRO A 48 -4.23 11.83 1.25
C PRO A 48 -4.15 11.81 2.78
N ILE A 49 -5.19 12.32 3.45
CA ILE A 49 -5.45 12.05 4.87
C ILE A 49 -6.18 10.71 4.98
N GLU A 50 -7.04 10.44 4.01
CA GLU A 50 -7.80 9.22 3.85
C GLU A 50 -7.73 8.73 2.40
N ILE A 51 -7.82 7.42 2.20
CA ILE A 51 -7.91 6.80 0.87
C ILE A 51 -9.24 6.03 0.80
N PRO A 52 -10.31 6.64 0.26
CA PRO A 52 -11.60 5.98 0.13
C PRO A 52 -11.57 4.93 -0.99
N TYR A 53 -12.14 3.77 -0.73
CA TYR A 53 -12.16 2.66 -1.68
C TYR A 53 -13.51 1.92 -1.67
N VAL A 54 -13.72 1.14 -2.73
CA VAL A 54 -14.84 0.19 -2.87
C VAL A 54 -14.25 -1.17 -3.22
N VAL A 55 -14.71 -2.22 -2.53
CA VAL A 55 -14.50 -3.60 -2.96
C VAL A 55 -15.76 -4.07 -3.67
N MET A 56 -15.64 -4.49 -4.92
CA MET A 56 -16.73 -5.02 -5.72
C MET A 56 -16.64 -6.54 -5.77
N ASN A 57 -17.73 -7.22 -5.40
CA ASN A 57 -17.82 -8.67 -5.48
C ASN A 57 -18.82 -9.07 -6.56
N GLU A 58 -18.34 -9.24 -7.78
CA GLU A 58 -19.13 -9.74 -8.91
C GLU A 58 -19.10 -11.27 -9.02
N SER A 59 -18.50 -11.94 -8.04
CA SER A 59 -18.40 -13.40 -7.96
C SER A 59 -19.59 -14.04 -7.25
N ASP A 60 -19.61 -15.36 -7.19
CA ASP A 60 -20.54 -16.17 -6.41
C ASP A 60 -20.04 -16.47 -4.97
N LEU A 61 -18.90 -15.90 -4.58
CA LEU A 61 -18.27 -16.14 -3.29
C LEU A 61 -18.76 -15.16 -2.23
N THR A 62 -18.96 -15.63 -1.00
CA THR A 62 -19.03 -14.74 0.17
C THR A 62 -17.61 -14.39 0.60
N LEU A 63 -17.34 -13.09 0.79
CA LEU A 63 -16.02 -12.58 1.16
C LEU A 63 -16.06 -12.01 2.57
N ALA A 64 -14.93 -12.11 3.27
CA ALA A 64 -14.66 -11.40 4.50
C ALA A 64 -13.52 -10.41 4.28
N GLU A 65 -13.77 -9.15 4.59
CA GLU A 65 -12.82 -8.05 4.51
C GLU A 65 -12.40 -7.64 5.92
N GLY A 66 -11.09 -7.57 6.19
CA GLY A 66 -10.55 -7.02 7.42
C GLY A 66 -10.10 -5.56 7.28
N ARG A 67 -9.65 -4.97 8.40
CA ARG A 67 -9.00 -3.64 8.38
C ARG A 67 -7.57 -3.65 7.85
N ASP A 68 -6.94 -4.81 7.75
CA ASP A 68 -5.56 -4.94 7.28
C ASP A 68 -5.42 -4.45 5.84
N PHE A 69 -4.34 -3.69 5.59
CA PHE A 69 -4.02 -3.15 4.27
C PHE A 69 -2.50 -3.04 4.10
N VAL A 70 -2.08 -2.90 2.85
CA VAL A 70 -0.72 -2.52 2.48
C VAL A 70 -0.79 -1.35 1.51
N ILE A 71 -0.02 -0.30 1.79
CA ILE A 71 0.30 0.74 0.81
C ILE A 71 1.72 0.50 0.32
N GLU A 72 1.93 0.60 -0.98
CA GLU A 72 3.26 0.56 -1.57
C GLU A 72 3.46 1.76 -2.49
N LYS A 73 4.71 2.22 -2.58
CA LYS A 73 5.15 3.28 -3.49
C LYS A 73 6.00 2.68 -4.61
N TYR A 74 5.80 3.13 -5.83
CA TYR A 74 6.67 2.77 -6.95
C TYR A 74 7.95 3.62 -6.93
N ASP A 75 9.09 2.97 -7.14
CA ASP A 75 10.38 3.61 -7.37
C ASP A 75 10.76 3.47 -8.85
N ASP A 76 10.73 4.59 -9.57
CA ASP A 76 11.06 4.65 -11.00
C ASP A 76 12.52 4.29 -11.30
N ALA A 77 13.45 4.59 -10.40
CA ALA A 77 14.86 4.30 -10.62
C ALA A 77 15.13 2.79 -10.54
N GLN A 78 14.42 2.10 -9.67
CA GLN A 78 14.56 0.66 -9.43
C GLN A 78 13.53 -0.19 -10.18
N GLN A 79 12.48 0.44 -10.73
CA GLN A 79 11.34 -0.20 -11.39
C GLN A 79 10.67 -1.25 -10.49
N LYS A 80 10.46 -0.88 -9.22
CA LYS A 80 9.97 -1.78 -8.16
C LYS A 80 9.05 -1.07 -7.19
N TRP A 81 8.14 -1.85 -6.62
CA TRP A 81 7.28 -1.45 -5.51
C TRP A 81 7.98 -1.65 -4.17
N PHE A 82 7.77 -0.68 -3.27
CA PHE A 82 8.32 -0.67 -1.91
C PHE A 82 7.22 -0.40 -0.88
N GLN A 83 7.27 -1.11 0.23
CA GLN A 83 6.28 -1.02 1.30
C GLN A 83 6.37 0.31 2.03
N VAL A 84 5.23 0.98 2.18
CA VAL A 84 5.09 2.13 3.06
C VAL A 84 4.92 1.62 4.50
N PRO A 85 5.85 1.92 5.42
CA PRO A 85 5.82 1.33 6.75
C PRO A 85 4.71 1.91 7.62
N PHE A 86 4.17 1.07 8.49
CA PHE A 86 3.33 1.50 9.61
C PHE A 86 4.16 2.16 10.72
N LYS A 87 3.53 3.02 11.53
CA LYS A 87 4.12 3.54 12.77
C LYS A 87 4.41 2.38 13.74
N ARG A 88 5.52 2.46 14.49
CA ARG A 88 5.93 1.38 15.41
C ARG A 88 4.87 0.95 16.42
N ASP A 89 4.04 1.91 16.84
CA ASP A 89 3.00 1.69 17.86
C ASP A 89 1.59 1.76 17.26
N SER A 90 1.44 1.62 15.93
CA SER A 90 0.11 1.49 15.32
C SER A 90 -0.44 0.09 15.59
N ALA A 91 -1.65 0.04 16.12
CA ALA A 91 -2.45 -1.18 16.19
C ALA A 91 -3.75 -0.94 15.44
N VAL A 92 -4.16 -1.92 14.64
CA VAL A 92 -5.43 -1.90 13.93
C VAL A 92 -6.39 -2.83 14.69
N GLN A 93 -7.64 -2.40 14.86
CA GLN A 93 -8.66 -3.27 15.44
C GLN A 93 -8.94 -4.44 14.50
N SER A 94 -9.12 -5.63 15.06
CA SER A 94 -9.43 -6.84 14.29
C SER A 94 -10.94 -6.93 14.03
N ASP A 95 -11.45 -6.02 13.20
CA ASP A 95 -12.83 -6.05 12.71
C ASP A 95 -12.90 -6.71 11.33
N GLY A 96 -14.02 -7.38 11.06
CA GLY A 96 -14.30 -8.01 9.77
C GLY A 96 -15.70 -7.70 9.27
N TRP A 97 -15.82 -7.47 7.97
CA TRP A 97 -17.10 -7.25 7.27
C TRP A 97 -17.33 -8.35 6.25
N ILE A 98 -18.59 -8.77 6.13
CA ILE A 98 -19.01 -9.74 5.12
C ILE A 98 -19.47 -8.98 3.88
N ILE A 99 -18.96 -9.40 2.72
CA ILE A 99 -19.39 -8.93 1.40
C ILE A 99 -20.08 -10.09 0.72
N GLU A 100 -21.40 -9.98 0.56
CA GLU A 100 -22.20 -11.01 -0.07
C GLU A 100 -21.97 -11.06 -1.59
N PRO A 101 -22.23 -12.21 -2.24
CA PRO A 101 -22.18 -12.31 -3.70
C PRO A 101 -23.00 -11.21 -4.41
N GLY A 102 -22.40 -10.58 -5.42
CA GLY A 102 -23.04 -9.51 -6.20
C GLY A 102 -23.21 -8.17 -5.46
N THR A 103 -22.56 -7.99 -4.30
CA THR A 103 -22.62 -6.75 -3.50
C THR A 103 -21.26 -6.08 -3.39
N ASN A 104 -21.26 -4.83 -2.90
CA ASN A 104 -20.04 -4.04 -2.73
C ASN A 104 -19.87 -3.64 -1.26
N SER A 105 -18.63 -3.46 -0.84
CA SER A 105 -18.24 -2.86 0.44
C SER A 105 -17.55 -1.53 0.17
N GLU A 106 -17.84 -0.51 0.99
CA GLU A 106 -17.12 0.76 0.94
C GLU A 106 -16.30 0.94 2.22
N GLY A 107 -15.09 1.48 2.07
CA GLY A 107 -14.22 1.76 3.19
C GLY A 107 -13.30 2.95 2.93
N SER A 108 -12.50 3.26 3.95
CA SER A 108 -11.48 4.30 3.87
C SER A 108 -10.27 3.87 4.69
N ILE A 109 -9.07 4.13 4.17
CA ILE A 109 -7.81 3.91 4.89
C ILE A 109 -7.34 5.22 5.51
N GLU A 110 -7.18 5.23 6.83
CA GLU A 110 -6.56 6.33 7.56
C GLU A 110 -5.03 6.30 7.35
N THR A 111 -4.50 7.34 6.69
CA THR A 111 -3.07 7.39 6.35
C THR A 111 -2.18 7.75 7.53
N ASP A 112 -2.76 8.26 8.62
CA ASP A 112 -2.03 8.62 9.84
C ASP A 112 -1.46 7.40 10.57
N LEU A 113 -1.89 6.19 10.23
CA LEU A 113 -1.30 4.94 10.71
C LEU A 113 0.10 4.68 10.11
N LEU A 114 0.45 5.36 9.01
CA LEU A 114 1.69 5.17 8.28
C LEU A 114 2.82 6.06 8.82
N ASP A 115 4.02 5.50 8.92
CA ASP A 115 5.27 6.21 9.22
C ASP A 115 5.86 6.80 7.94
N HIS A 116 5.02 7.48 7.16
CA HIS A 116 5.36 7.98 5.85
C HIS A 116 4.58 9.24 5.50
N ARG A 117 5.27 10.20 4.91
CA ARG A 117 4.63 11.35 4.29
C ARG A 117 4.48 11.05 2.80
N PHE A 118 3.26 11.00 2.31
CA PHE A 118 2.99 10.87 0.88
C PHE A 118 3.70 11.99 0.12
N THR A 119 4.54 11.57 -0.81
CA THR A 119 5.25 12.41 -1.77
C THR A 119 4.73 12.11 -3.16
N GLU A 120 5.01 12.98 -4.13
CA GLU A 120 4.62 12.75 -5.52
C GLU A 120 5.09 11.38 -6.04
N GLY A 121 4.24 10.76 -6.86
CA GLY A 121 4.49 9.49 -7.53
C GLY A 121 3.33 8.51 -7.42
N ASP A 122 3.57 7.29 -7.90
CA ASP A 122 2.56 6.24 -7.96
C ASP A 122 2.58 5.36 -6.72
N TYR A 123 1.37 5.02 -6.28
CA TYR A 123 1.11 4.19 -5.13
C TYR A 123 0.08 3.12 -5.50
N ARG A 124 0.01 2.09 -4.66
CA ARG A 124 -1.08 1.11 -4.72
C ARG A 124 -1.59 0.75 -3.34
N LEU A 125 -2.90 0.57 -3.23
CA LEU A 125 -3.56 -0.01 -2.08
C LEU A 125 -3.80 -1.49 -2.36
N ILE A 126 -3.36 -2.35 -1.45
CA ILE A 126 -3.54 -3.79 -1.53
C ILE A 126 -4.31 -4.26 -0.30
N LYS A 127 -5.33 -5.09 -0.54
CA LYS A 127 -6.09 -5.78 0.50
C LYS A 127 -6.09 -7.29 0.26
N GLU A 128 -6.12 -8.04 1.35
CA GLU A 128 -6.28 -9.49 1.33
C GLU A 128 -7.66 -9.82 1.92
N LEU A 129 -8.56 -10.27 1.07
CA LEU A 129 -9.90 -10.74 1.45
C LEU A 129 -9.83 -12.23 1.77
N SER A 130 -10.77 -12.74 2.57
CA SER A 130 -10.88 -14.17 2.87
C SER A 130 -12.18 -14.74 2.32
N SER A 131 -12.12 -15.93 1.72
CA SER A 131 -13.30 -16.72 1.37
C SER A 131 -13.02 -18.19 1.66
N ASP A 132 -13.83 -18.82 2.50
CA ASP A 132 -13.65 -20.20 2.95
C ASP A 132 -12.22 -20.52 3.45
N GLY A 133 -11.58 -19.56 4.12
CA GLY A 133 -10.22 -19.68 4.63
C GLY A 133 -9.11 -19.55 3.59
N LYS A 134 -9.44 -19.15 2.36
CA LYS A 134 -8.47 -18.80 1.30
C LYS A 134 -8.35 -17.29 1.15
N GLY A 135 -7.12 -16.81 1.04
CA GLY A 135 -6.82 -15.41 0.72
C GLY A 135 -7.07 -15.08 -0.75
N ILE A 136 -7.69 -13.94 -1.01
CA ILE A 136 -7.90 -13.36 -2.34
C ILE A 136 -7.33 -11.94 -2.28
N VAL A 137 -6.35 -11.65 -3.13
CA VAL A 137 -5.71 -10.33 -3.17
C VAL A 137 -6.47 -9.44 -4.14
N VAL A 138 -6.81 -8.23 -3.69
CA VAL A 138 -7.32 -7.15 -4.53
C VAL A 138 -6.44 -5.92 -4.36
N TYR A 139 -6.33 -5.13 -5.41
CA TYR A 139 -5.55 -3.91 -5.37
C TYR A 139 -6.06 -2.89 -6.39
N ASP A 140 -5.71 -1.65 -6.16
CA ASP A 140 -5.84 -0.57 -7.14
C ASP A 140 -4.69 0.42 -6.97
N GLU A 141 -4.42 1.18 -8.02
CA GLU A 141 -3.31 2.14 -8.10
C GLU A 141 -3.83 3.58 -8.05
N PHE A 142 -3.07 4.46 -7.42
CA PHE A 142 -3.37 5.88 -7.35
C PHE A 142 -2.10 6.71 -7.41
N THR A 143 -2.21 7.92 -7.95
CA THR A 143 -1.10 8.85 -8.03
C THR A 143 -1.28 9.96 -7.00
N VAL A 144 -0.20 10.30 -6.30
CA VAL A 144 -0.14 11.53 -5.50
C VAL A 144 0.49 12.61 -6.37
N GLY A 145 -0.28 13.66 -6.67
CA GLY A 145 0.15 14.82 -7.44
C GLY A 145 0.01 16.12 -6.64
N ASN A 146 0.63 17.21 -7.13
CA ASN A 146 0.48 18.56 -6.58
C ASN A 146 -0.76 19.28 -7.13
#